data_AF-A0A1X0NXG0-F1
#
_entry.id   AF-A0A1X0NXG0-F1
#
_cell.length_a   1.000
_cell.length_b   1.000
_cell.length_c   1.000
_cell.angle_alpha   90.00
_cell.angle_beta   90.00
_cell.angle_gamma   90.00
#
_symmetry.space_group_name_H-M   'P 1'
#
loop_
_entity.id
_entity.type
_entity.pdbx_description
1 polymer ?
#
loop_
_entity_poly.entity_id
_entity_poly.type
_entity_poly.pdbx_seq_one_letter_code
_entity_poly.pdbx_strand_id
1 'polypeptide(L)'
;MKNKYDIPERIRWYHTLWELRDKEFRTIYLAGKRRQMRIFWKYESHLVYERVIMGFAVATGLFLLCNTNLALALFRMPTEDVNELLKQDVWRKYKNEVNERKDQASKMLEDSSYIHDKNKPLST
;
A
#
# COMPACT_ATOMS: atom_id res chain seq x y z
N MET A 1 -41.72 32.51 8.16
CA MET A 1 -41.44 31.70 6.97
C MET A 1 -40.21 30.85 7.27
N LYS A 2 -40.32 29.50 7.29
CA LYS A 2 -39.15 28.62 7.46
C LYS A 2 -38.25 28.78 6.22
N ASN A 3 -36.98 29.10 6.43
CA ASN A 3 -36.02 29.24 5.35
C ASN A 3 -35.89 27.87 4.67
N LYS A 4 -36.14 27.78 3.35
CA LYS A 4 -36.15 26.50 2.60
C LYS A 4 -34.82 25.74 2.67
N TYR A 5 -33.77 26.40 3.15
CA TYR A 5 -32.40 25.89 3.21
C TYR A 5 -31.97 25.39 4.60
N ASP A 6 -32.84 25.43 5.62
CA ASP A 6 -32.61 24.76 6.92
C ASP A 6 -32.93 23.27 6.81
N ILE A 7 -32.19 22.59 5.94
CA ILE A 7 -32.31 21.15 5.72
C ILE A 7 -31.34 20.45 6.67
N PRO A 8 -31.78 19.41 7.42
CA PRO A 8 -30.89 18.61 8.25
C PRO A 8 -29.68 18.12 7.46
N GLU A 9 -28.49 18.24 8.04
CA GLU A 9 -27.21 18.00 7.36
C GLU A 9 -27.12 16.58 6.76
N ARG A 10 -27.77 15.61 7.39
CA ARG A 10 -27.91 14.21 6.91
C ARG A 10 -28.66 14.06 5.57
N ILE A 11 -29.57 14.96 5.25
CA ILE A 11 -30.46 14.87 4.06
C ILE A 11 -30.04 15.90 3.00
N ARG A 12 -29.17 16.85 3.37
CA ARG A 12 -28.75 17.96 2.54
C ARG A 12 -28.13 17.51 1.21
N TRP A 13 -27.37 16.42 1.20
CA TRP A 13 -26.76 15.85 -0.02
C TRP A 13 -27.79 15.39 -1.04
N TYR A 14 -28.90 14.80 -0.59
CA TYR A 14 -29.97 14.33 -1.46
C TYR A 14 -30.67 15.52 -2.15
N HIS A 15 -30.92 16.58 -1.40
CA HIS A 15 -31.51 17.81 -1.94
C HIS A 15 -30.58 18.52 -2.92
N THR A 16 -29.28 18.64 -2.63
CA THR A 16 -28.33 19.20 -3.62
C THR A 16 -28.25 18.34 -4.88
N LEU A 17 -28.30 17.02 -4.79
CA LEU A 17 -28.35 16.13 -5.96
C LEU A 17 -29.63 16.32 -6.77
N TRP A 18 -30.76 16.52 -6.11
CA TRP A 18 -32.04 16.80 -6.77
C TRP A 18 -32.02 18.15 -7.49
N GLU A 19 -31.46 19.19 -6.85
CA GLU A 19 -31.35 20.55 -7.41
C GLU A 19 -30.31 20.66 -8.53
N LEU A 20 -29.30 19.77 -8.56
CA LEU A 20 -28.30 19.67 -9.64
C LEU A 20 -28.89 19.36 -11.01
N ARG A 21 -30.17 18.92 -11.08
CA ARG A 21 -30.91 18.75 -12.34
C ARG A 21 -31.20 20.08 -13.03
N ASP A 22 -31.36 21.16 -12.27
CA ASP A 22 -31.54 22.50 -12.82
C ASP A 22 -30.20 23.04 -13.35
N LYS A 23 -30.20 23.51 -14.60
CA LYS A 23 -29.00 23.94 -15.31
C LYS A 23 -28.39 25.19 -14.67
N GLU A 24 -29.21 26.11 -14.16
CA GLU A 24 -28.77 27.34 -13.51
C GLU A 24 -28.18 27.07 -12.13
N PHE A 25 -28.87 26.26 -11.32
CA PHE A 25 -28.35 25.83 -10.03
C PHE A 25 -27.03 25.08 -10.19
N ARG A 26 -26.93 24.19 -11.18
CA ARG A 26 -25.72 23.39 -11.43
C ARG A 26 -24.51 24.26 -11.77
N THR A 27 -24.66 25.27 -12.63
CA THR A 27 -23.53 26.14 -13.00
C THR A 27 -23.05 26.96 -11.81
N ILE A 28 -23.98 27.53 -11.03
CA ILE A 28 -23.68 28.31 -9.82
C ILE A 28 -23.02 27.43 -8.77
N TYR A 29 -23.58 26.25 -8.50
CA TYR A 29 -23.06 25.30 -7.52
C TYR A 29 -21.65 24.83 -7.88
N LEU A 30 -21.41 24.44 -9.14
CA LEU A 30 -20.10 24.02 -9.61
C LEU A 30 -19.08 25.15 -9.57
N ALA A 31 -19.46 26.38 -9.97
CA ALA A 31 -18.58 27.54 -9.90
C ALA A 31 -18.20 27.87 -8.45
N GLY A 32 -19.17 27.83 -7.53
CA GLY A 32 -18.97 28.00 -6.10
C GLY A 32 -18.05 26.94 -5.52
N LYS A 33 -18.27 25.66 -5.84
CA LYS A 33 -17.43 24.55 -5.39
C LYS A 33 -16.00 24.64 -5.93
N ARG A 34 -15.81 25.02 -7.19
CA ARG A 34 -14.48 25.26 -7.76
C ARG A 34 -13.76 26.43 -7.07
N ARG A 35 -14.48 27.48 -6.68
CA ARG A 35 -13.93 28.59 -5.90
C ARG A 35 -13.54 28.14 -4.49
N GLN A 36 -14.41 27.41 -3.79
CA GLN A 36 -14.12 26.83 -2.48
C GLN A 36 -12.89 25.92 -2.54
N MET A 37 -12.81 25.06 -3.56
CA MET A 37 -11.66 24.18 -3.76
C MET A 37 -10.38 24.98 -3.99
N ARG A 38 -10.41 26.04 -4.82
CA ARG A 38 -9.24 26.92 -5.01
C ARG A 38 -8.80 27.62 -3.72
N ILE A 39 -9.75 28.07 -2.89
CA ILE A 39 -9.45 28.69 -1.60
C ILE A 39 -8.83 27.65 -0.66
N PHE A 40 -9.42 26.46 -0.57
CA PHE A 40 -8.88 25.33 0.19
C PHE A 40 -7.43 25.01 -0.23
N TRP A 41 -7.18 24.85 -1.53
CA TRP A 41 -5.82 24.58 -2.03
C TRP A 41 -4.84 25.72 -1.76
N LYS A 42 -5.30 26.97 -1.71
CA LYS A 42 -4.43 28.12 -1.46
C LYS A 42 -4.13 28.34 0.02
N TYR A 43 -5.08 28.07 0.90
CA TYR A 43 -5.01 28.47 2.31
C TYR A 43 -4.96 27.29 3.28
N GLU A 44 -5.60 26.17 2.98
CA GLU A 44 -5.72 25.01 3.89
C GLU A 44 -4.88 23.81 3.45
N SER A 45 -4.34 23.83 2.23
CA SER A 45 -3.50 22.75 1.70
C SER A 45 -2.29 22.45 2.58
N HIS A 46 -1.67 23.47 3.19
CA HIS A 46 -0.52 23.31 4.07
C HIS A 46 -0.85 22.45 5.30
N LEU A 47 -2.01 22.64 5.93
CA LEU A 47 -2.45 21.84 7.08
C LEU A 47 -2.65 20.38 6.72
N VAL A 48 -3.22 20.12 5.54
CA VAL A 48 -3.40 18.75 5.05
C VAL A 48 -2.06 18.12 4.71
N TYR A 49 -1.18 18.88 4.05
CA TYR A 49 0.16 18.42 3.69
C TYR A 49 1.00 18.06 4.91
N GLU A 50 0.99 18.91 5.95
CA GLU A 50 1.67 18.64 7.23
C GLU A 50 1.15 17.37 7.91
N ARG A 51 -0.18 17.19 7.97
CA ARG A 51 -0.80 15.99 8.58
C ARG A 51 -0.48 14.73 7.80
N VAL A 52 -0.49 14.80 6.46
CA VAL A 52 -0.17 13.66 5.60
C VAL A 52 1.31 13.29 5.70
N ILE A 53 2.21 14.28 5.72
CA ILE A 53 3.65 14.05 5.90
C ILE A 53 3.93 13.46 7.27
N MET A 54 3.37 14.03 8.35
CA MET A 54 3.53 13.44 9.69
C MET A 54 3.01 12.01 9.73
N GLY A 55 1.82 11.76 9.18
CA GLY A 55 1.25 10.41 9.10
C GLY A 55 2.17 9.45 8.34
N PHE A 56 2.74 9.88 7.22
CA PHE A 56 3.69 9.10 6.44
C PHE A 56 4.99 8.85 7.21
N ALA A 57 5.55 9.86 7.86
CA ALA A 57 6.77 9.74 8.66
C ALA A 57 6.59 8.77 9.83
N VAL A 58 5.47 8.85 10.54
CA VAL A 58 5.12 7.94 11.64
C VAL A 58 4.93 6.51 11.12
N ALA A 59 4.18 6.34 10.03
CA ALA A 59 3.98 5.02 9.42
C ALA A 59 5.30 4.38 8.96
N THR A 60 6.19 5.17 8.35
CA THR A 60 7.50 4.71 7.90
C THR A 60 8.39 4.34 9.09
N GLY A 61 8.40 5.15 10.16
CA GLY A 61 9.11 4.86 11.40
C GLY A 61 8.63 3.56 12.05
N LEU A 62 7.30 3.36 12.17
CA LEU A 62 6.72 2.13 12.69
C LEU A 62 7.07 0.91 11.82
N PHE A 63 7.01 1.05 10.48
CA PHE A 63 7.38 -0.01 9.56
C PHE A 63 8.85 -0.43 9.70
N LEU A 64 9.76 0.52 9.86
CA LEU A 64 11.18 0.26 10.08
C LEU A 64 11.46 -0.39 11.44
N LEU A 65 10.75 0.04 12.50
CA LEU A 65 10.88 -0.56 13.83
C LEU A 65 10.34 -2.01 13.86
N CYS A 66 9.22 -2.27 13.19
CA CYS A 66 8.64 -3.61 13.10
C CYS A 66 9.47 -4.55 12.19
N ASN A 67 10.20 -4.01 11.22
CA ASN A 67 11.09 -4.76 10.34
C ASN A 67 12.56 -4.40 10.57
N THR A 68 13.11 -4.84 11.70
CA THR A 68 14.51 -4.63 12.09
C THR A 68 15.51 -5.07 11.00
N ASN A 69 15.20 -6.12 10.24
CA ASN A 69 16.03 -6.59 9.12
C ASN A 69 16.07 -5.61 7.92
N LEU A 70 14.98 -4.89 7.66
CA LEU A 70 14.88 -3.90 6.58
C LEU A 70 15.54 -2.58 6.98
N ALA A 71 15.40 -2.19 8.24
CA ALA A 71 16.12 -1.04 8.80
C ALA A 71 17.64 -1.25 8.77
N LEU A 72 18.13 -2.45 9.15
CA LEU A 72 19.56 -2.82 9.03
C LEU A 72 20.07 -2.84 7.59
N ALA A 73 19.22 -3.18 6.61
CA ALA A 73 19.57 -3.18 5.20
C ALA A 73 19.60 -1.77 4.59
N LEU A 74 18.68 -0.88 5.00
CA LEU A 74 18.57 0.50 4.49
C LEU A 74 19.58 1.47 5.11
N PHE A 75 19.86 1.36 6.41
CA PHE A 75 20.83 2.22 7.11
C PHE A 75 22.28 1.74 6.99
N ARG A 76 22.58 0.78 6.10
CA ARG A 76 23.94 0.29 5.93
C ARG A 76 24.79 1.31 5.17
N MET A 77 25.91 1.74 5.74
CA MET A 77 26.96 2.38 4.95
C MET A 77 27.55 1.36 3.98
N PRO A 78 27.87 1.76 2.72
CA PRO A 78 28.53 0.87 1.78
C PRO A 78 29.88 0.49 2.38
N THR A 79 30.00 -0.77 2.80
CA THR A 79 31.27 -1.35 3.26
C THR A 79 31.88 -2.02 2.04
N GLU A 80 33.16 -1.74 1.76
CA GLU A 80 33.84 -2.09 0.51
C GLU A 80 34.00 -3.61 0.29
N ASP A 81 33.80 -4.45 1.32
CA ASP A 81 34.03 -5.90 1.25
C ASP A 81 32.74 -6.74 1.26
N VAL A 82 32.46 -7.38 0.12
CA VAL A 82 31.29 -8.24 -0.13
C VAL A 82 31.31 -9.53 0.70
N ASN A 83 32.47 -9.97 1.18
CA ASN A 83 32.57 -11.16 2.02
C ASN A 83 32.08 -10.92 3.46
N GLU A 84 32.20 -9.69 3.97
CA GLU A 84 31.66 -9.35 5.29
C GLU A 84 30.14 -9.20 5.25
N LEU A 85 29.60 -8.74 4.12
CA LEU A 85 28.16 -8.72 3.81
C LEU A 85 27.55 -10.13 3.95
N LEU A 86 28.14 -11.14 3.31
CA LEU A 86 27.61 -12.51 3.28
C LEU A 86 27.69 -13.25 4.62
N LYS A 87 28.53 -12.79 5.55
CA LYS A 87 28.68 -13.41 6.89
C LYS A 87 27.57 -12.99 7.85
N GLN A 88 26.83 -11.92 7.58
CA GLN A 88 25.80 -11.39 8.48
C GLN A 88 24.54 -12.27 8.54
N ASP A 89 23.89 -12.25 9.70
CA ASP A 89 22.76 -13.14 10.03
C ASP A 89 21.56 -12.97 9.09
N VAL A 90 21.36 -11.79 8.50
CA VAL A 90 20.30 -11.53 7.52
C VAL A 90 20.52 -12.37 6.26
N TRP A 91 21.76 -12.41 5.75
CA TRP A 91 22.11 -13.19 4.56
C TRP A 91 22.19 -14.68 4.85
N ARG A 92 22.58 -15.08 6.07
CA ARG A 92 22.46 -16.47 6.52
C ARG A 92 21.01 -16.92 6.56
N LYS A 93 20.10 -16.11 7.11
CA LYS A 93 18.67 -16.41 7.17
C LYS A 93 18.07 -16.53 5.77
N TYR A 94 18.38 -15.58 4.89
CA TYR A 94 17.92 -15.62 3.49
C TYR A 94 18.48 -16.85 2.73
N LYS A 95 19.78 -17.16 2.91
CA LYS A 95 20.41 -18.34 2.31
C LYS A 95 19.76 -19.64 2.80
N ASN A 96 19.47 -19.74 4.09
CA ASN A 96 18.81 -20.91 4.67
C ASN A 96 17.39 -21.06 4.12
N GLU A 97 16.63 -19.97 4.01
CA GLU A 97 15.28 -20.00 3.43
C GLU A 97 15.29 -20.41 1.95
N VAL A 98 16.29 -19.93 1.18
CA VAL A 98 16.48 -20.35 -0.22
C VAL A 98 16.85 -21.84 -0.31
N ASN A 99 17.70 -22.33 0.58
CA ASN A 99 18.07 -23.74 0.62
C ASN A 99 16.88 -24.63 1.00
N GLU A 100 16.07 -24.25 1.98
CA GLU A 100 14.84 -24.98 2.34
C GLU A 100 13.86 -25.06 1.16
N ARG A 101 13.70 -23.98 0.40
CA ARG A 101 12.87 -23.99 -0.82
C ARG A 101 13.43 -24.92 -1.90
N LYS A 102 14.76 -25.01 -2.03
CA LYS A 102 15.40 -25.94 -2.97
C LYS A 102 15.21 -27.39 -2.54
N ASP A 103 15.35 -27.68 -1.24
CA ASP A 103 15.15 -29.01 -0.69
C ASP A 103 13.67 -29.47 -0.79
N GLN A 104 12.72 -28.53 -0.69
CA GLN A 104 11.31 -28.81 -0.96
C GLN A 104 11.05 -29.11 -2.43
N ALA A 105 11.66 -28.33 -3.34
CA ALA A 105 11.52 -28.55 -4.78
C ALA A 105 12.16 -29.87 -5.23
N SER A 106 13.30 -30.26 -4.67
CA SER A 106 13.94 -31.55 -4.97
C SER A 106 13.08 -32.72 -4.50
N LYS A 107 12.51 -32.67 -3.29
CA LYS A 107 11.57 -33.68 -2.79
C LYS A 107 10.33 -33.82 -3.67
N MET A 108 9.75 -32.71 -4.13
CA MET A 108 8.60 -32.75 -5.05
C MET A 108 8.95 -33.37 -6.40
N LEU A 109 10.17 -33.15 -6.90
CA LEU A 109 10.65 -33.78 -8.13
C LEU A 109 10.89 -35.29 -7.96
N GLU A 110 11.44 -35.71 -6.81
CA GLU A 110 11.61 -37.12 -6.46
C GLU A 110 10.27 -37.84 -6.31
N ASP A 111 9.28 -37.21 -5.66
CA ASP A 111 7.94 -37.76 -5.56
C ASP A 111 7.27 -37.85 -6.94
N SER A 112 7.47 -36.84 -7.79
CA SER A 112 6.94 -36.85 -9.16
C SER A 112 7.61 -37.90 -10.05
N SER A 113 8.92 -38.12 -9.91
CA SER A 113 9.63 -39.16 -10.67
C SER A 113 9.26 -40.56 -10.19
N TYR A 114 9.09 -40.75 -8.88
CA TYR A 114 8.60 -41.99 -8.29
C TYR A 114 7.18 -42.35 -8.77
N ILE A 115 6.27 -41.37 -8.84
CA ILE A 115 4.93 -41.56 -9.39
C ILE A 115 4.99 -41.89 -10.89
N HIS A 116 5.89 -41.23 -11.64
CA HIS A 116 6.04 -41.50 -13.07
C HIS A 116 6.56 -42.92 -13.34
N ASP A 117 7.57 -43.38 -12.62
CA ASP A 117 8.14 -44.73 -12.79
C ASP A 117 7.20 -45.83 -12.29
N LYS A 118 6.43 -45.58 -11.22
CA LYS A 118 5.38 -46.51 -10.76
C LYS A 118 4.23 -46.65 -11.76
N ASN A 119 3.94 -45.59 -12.53
CA ASN A 119 2.88 -45.58 -13.54
C ASN A 119 3.36 -45.98 -14.94
N LYS A 120 4.64 -46.29 -15.14
CA LYS A 120 5.09 -46.91 -16.39
C LYS A 120 4.47 -48.31 -16.46
N PRO A 121 3.70 -48.65 -17.51
CA PRO A 121 3.28 -50.02 -17.70
C PRO A 121 4.53 -50.89 -17.82
N LEU A 122 4.55 -52.02 -17.11
CA LEU A 122 5.57 -53.05 -17.28
C LEU A 122 5.65 -53.36 -18.77
N SER A 123 6.72 -52.93 -19.43
CA SER A 123 6.97 -53.26 -20.82
C SER A 123 7.15 -54.78 -20.90
N THR A 124 6.17 -55.44 -21.50
CA THR A 124 6.26 -56.84 -22.00
C THR A 124 7.39 -56.98 -23.00
#